data_AF-A0A0J0V126-F1
#
_entry.id   AF-A0A0J0V126-F1
#
_cell.length_a   1.000
_cell.length_b   1.000
_cell.length_c   1.000
_cell.angle_alpha   90.00
_cell.angle_beta   90.00
_cell.angle_gamma   90.00
#
_symmetry.space_group_name_H-M   'P 1'
#
loop_
_entity.id
_entity.type
_entity.pdbx_description
1 polymer ?
#
loop_
_entity_poly.entity_id
_entity_poly.type
_entity_poly.pdbx_seq_one_letter_code
_entity_poly.pdbx_strand_id
1 'polypeptide(L)'
;MPTITLKLELYKPTKVKQDMYERMTEVNTAFANWLLNHPKLNQATSKLFKAFSSQRFPSAVVNQTIREVKSQKKNQKAKTFQKRWCCFNNQNLKIVKKGDFYTVSFPT
;
A
#
# COMPACT_ATOMS: atom_id res chain seq x y z
N MET A 1 -1.82 -13.33 18.66
CA MET A 1 -2.53 -13.83 17.47
C MET A 1 -1.63 -13.77 16.25
N PRO A 2 -1.58 -14.83 15.41
CA PRO A 2 -0.86 -14.78 14.14
C PRO A 2 -1.50 -13.75 13.19
N THR A 3 -0.69 -13.11 12.36
CA THR A 3 -1.20 -12.19 11.32
C THR A 3 -1.72 -13.01 10.15
N ILE A 4 -2.98 -12.82 9.77
CA ILE A 4 -3.57 -13.43 8.57
C ILE A 4 -3.47 -12.41 7.43
N THR A 5 -2.87 -12.82 6.32
CA THR A 5 -2.78 -12.03 5.09
C THR A 5 -3.62 -12.69 4.01
N LEU A 6 -4.58 -11.95 3.46
CA LEU A 6 -5.40 -12.40 2.34
C LEU A 6 -4.90 -11.75 1.05
N LYS A 7 -4.67 -12.57 0.02
CA LYS A 7 -4.46 -12.10 -1.35
C LYS A 7 -5.77 -12.26 -2.09
N LEU A 8 -6.33 -11.14 -2.55
CA LEU A 8 -7.61 -11.11 -3.22
C LEU A 8 -7.39 -10.77 -4.69
N GLU A 9 -7.79 -11.68 -5.57
CA GLU A 9 -7.84 -11.40 -7.00
C GLU A 9 -9.14 -10.68 -7.34
N LEU A 10 -9.04 -9.64 -8.16
CA LEU A 10 -10.21 -8.95 -8.65
C LEU A 10 -10.89 -9.80 -9.73
N TYR A 11 -12.13 -10.22 -9.50
CA TYR A 11 -12.90 -10.94 -10.50
C TYR A 11 -13.39 -9.98 -11.59
N LYS A 12 -12.85 -10.13 -12.81
CA LYS A 12 -13.23 -9.36 -14.01
C LYS A 12 -13.34 -7.83 -13.75
N PRO A 13 -12.28 -7.17 -13.27
CA PRO A 13 -12.32 -5.73 -13.04
C PRO A 13 -12.51 -4.97 -14.34
N THR A 14 -13.33 -3.92 -14.32
CA THR A 14 -13.42 -2.93 -15.41
C THR A 14 -12.05 -2.33 -15.73
N LYS A 15 -11.83 -1.89 -16.98
CA LYS A 15 -10.55 -1.27 -17.39
C LYS A 15 -10.12 -0.12 -16.48
N VAL A 16 -11.06 0.76 -16.11
CA VAL A 16 -10.82 1.87 -15.16
C VAL A 16 -10.26 1.39 -13.81
N LYS A 17 -10.78 0.29 -13.26
CA LYS A 17 -10.26 -0.29 -12.01
C LYS A 17 -8.88 -0.90 -12.19
N GLN A 18 -8.63 -1.57 -13.31
CA GLN A 18 -7.30 -2.11 -13.63
C GLN A 18 -6.27 -0.97 -13.65
N ASP A 19 -6.52 0.05 -14.46
CA ASP A 19 -5.61 1.20 -14.63
C ASP A 19 -5.40 1.96 -13.31
N MET A 20 -6.42 2.04 -12.46
CA MET A 20 -6.31 2.62 -11.12
C MET A 20 -5.37 1.81 -10.23
N TYR A 21 -5.57 0.50 -10.10
CA TYR A 21 -4.73 -0.34 -9.23
C TYR A 21 -3.30 -0.50 -9.76
N GLU A 22 -3.12 -0.51 -11.08
CA GLU A 22 -1.80 -0.49 -11.72
C GLU A 22 -1.04 0.80 -11.37
N ARG A 23 -1.65 1.96 -11.61
CA ARG A 23 -1.07 3.26 -11.24
C ARG A 23 -0.76 3.35 -9.75
N MET A 24 -1.67 2.88 -8.90
CA MET A 24 -1.43 2.86 -7.45
C MET A 24 -0.22 1.98 -7.09
N THR A 25 -0.06 0.84 -7.76
CA THR A 25 1.06 -0.08 -7.56
C THR A 25 2.38 0.55 -8.00
N GLU A 26 2.39 1.25 -9.13
CA GLU A 26 3.56 1.98 -9.63
C GLU A 26 4.00 3.08 -8.66
N VAL A 27 3.06 3.95 -8.25
CA VAL A 27 3.31 5.02 -7.27
C VAL A 27 3.82 4.44 -5.96
N ASN A 28 3.21 3.36 -5.47
CA ASN A 28 3.62 2.71 -4.23
C ASN A 28 5.01 2.09 -4.32
N THR A 29 5.35 1.48 -5.46
CA THR A 29 6.67 0.88 -5.70
C THR A 29 7.75 1.97 -5.75
N ALA A 30 7.50 3.04 -6.51
CA ALA A 30 8.40 4.19 -6.60
C ALA A 30 8.60 4.86 -5.23
N PHE A 31 7.51 5.08 -4.49
CA PHE A 31 7.58 5.65 -3.14
C PHE A 31 8.38 4.75 -2.18
N ALA A 32 8.18 3.43 -2.23
CA ALA A 32 8.92 2.49 -1.39
C ALA A 32 10.42 2.51 -1.67
N ASN A 33 10.82 2.58 -2.94
CA ASN A 33 12.22 2.67 -3.35
C ASN A 33 12.85 4.03 -2.97
N TRP A 34 12.09 5.11 -3.13
CA TRP A 34 12.51 6.43 -2.67
C TRP A 34 12.71 6.45 -1.14
N LEU A 35 11.78 5.86 -0.38
CA LEU A 35 11.87 5.74 1.08
C LEU A 35 13.07 4.91 1.57
N LEU A 36 13.45 3.85 0.85
CA LEU A 36 14.60 3.02 1.22
C LEU A 36 15.88 3.83 1.36
N ASN A 37 16.05 4.82 0.50
CA ASN A 37 17.23 5.70 0.47
C ASN A 37 17.05 6.98 1.28
N HIS A 38 15.88 7.20 1.87
CA HIS A 38 15.60 8.43 2.61
C HIS A 38 16.32 8.45 3.98
N PRO A 39 17.08 9.52 4.30
CA PRO A 39 17.90 9.59 5.52
C PRO A 39 17.06 9.51 6.80
N LYS A 40 15.86 10.11 6.79
CA LYS A 40 14.94 10.12 7.94
C LYS A 40 13.86 9.03 7.89
N LEU A 41 14.13 7.87 7.26
CA LEU A 41 13.15 6.78 7.15
C LEU A 41 12.47 6.46 8.49
N ASN A 42 13.23 6.38 9.59
CA ASN A 42 12.70 6.04 10.92
C ASN A 42 11.63 7.03 11.44
N GLN A 43 11.69 8.29 11.01
CA GLN A 43 10.76 9.35 11.39
C GLN A 43 9.68 9.61 10.33
N ALA A 44 9.67 8.84 9.23
CA ALA A 44 8.72 9.03 8.15
C ALA A 44 7.27 8.84 8.63
N THR A 45 6.41 9.76 8.21
CA THR A 45 4.94 9.75 8.36
C THR A 45 4.29 9.98 7.00
N SER A 46 2.98 9.82 6.88
CA SER A 46 2.28 10.06 5.60
C SER A 46 2.47 11.45 5.00
N LYS A 47 2.80 12.47 5.82
CA LYS A 47 3.12 13.82 5.33
C LYS A 47 4.35 13.84 4.43
N LEU A 48 5.28 12.90 4.61
CA LEU A 48 6.50 12.78 3.81
C LEU A 48 6.18 12.46 2.35
N PHE A 49 5.01 11.87 2.07
CA PHE A 49 4.58 11.59 0.69
C PHE A 49 4.53 12.86 -0.17
N LYS A 50 4.18 14.02 0.41
CA LYS A 50 4.17 15.31 -0.32
C LYS A 50 5.55 15.74 -0.83
N ALA A 51 6.62 15.30 -0.18
CA ALA A 51 7.99 15.54 -0.64
C ALA A 51 8.39 14.60 -1.79
N PHE A 52 7.70 13.47 -1.92
CA PHE A 52 7.88 12.52 -3.02
C PHE A 52 7.01 12.86 -4.24
N SER A 53 5.74 13.21 -4.02
CA SER A 53 4.78 13.48 -5.10
C SER A 53 3.68 14.45 -4.67
N SER A 54 3.24 15.29 -5.61
CA SER A 54 2.06 16.16 -5.46
C SER A 54 0.74 15.44 -5.73
N GLN A 55 0.78 14.20 -6.24
CA GLN A 55 -0.41 13.42 -6.54
C GLN A 55 -1.19 13.07 -5.27
N ARG A 56 -2.51 12.95 -5.39
CA ARG A 56 -3.34 12.44 -4.30
C ARG A 56 -3.11 10.93 -4.17
N PHE A 57 -2.70 10.49 -2.99
CA PHE A 57 -2.53 9.08 -2.69
C PHE A 57 -3.07 8.75 -1.29
N PRO A 58 -3.73 7.60 -1.09
CA PRO A 58 -4.34 7.28 0.21
C PRO A 58 -3.31 7.21 1.34
N SER A 59 -3.50 8.04 2.38
CA SER A 59 -2.60 8.09 3.55
C SER A 59 -2.49 6.74 4.27
N ALA A 60 -3.57 5.95 4.24
CA ALA A 60 -3.62 4.57 4.72
C ALA A 60 -2.56 3.68 4.04
N VAL A 61 -2.45 3.76 2.71
CA VAL A 61 -1.47 3.01 1.92
C VAL A 61 -0.06 3.53 2.20
N VAL A 62 0.12 4.86 2.22
CA VAL A 62 1.42 5.48 2.53
C VAL A 62 1.97 5.01 3.88
N ASN A 63 1.16 5.05 4.93
CA ASN A 63 1.56 4.65 6.27
C ASN A 63 1.92 3.15 6.33
N GLN A 64 1.13 2.32 5.66
CA GLN A 64 1.42 0.89 5.57
C GLN A 64 2.76 0.65 4.84
N THR A 65 3.00 1.32 3.72
CA THR A 65 4.26 1.23 2.97
C THR A 65 5.45 1.69 3.81
N ILE A 66 5.35 2.79 4.55
CA ILE A 66 6.41 3.23 5.46
C ILE A 66 6.73 2.14 6.49
N ARG A 67 5.71 1.53 7.11
CA ARG A 67 5.89 0.48 8.12
C ARG A 67 6.60 -0.74 7.54
N GLU A 68 6.17 -1.18 6.38
CA GLU A 68 6.75 -2.36 5.74
C GLU A 68 8.16 -2.10 5.21
N VAL A 69 8.42 -0.93 4.61
CA VAL A 69 9.78 -0.53 4.18
C VAL A 69 10.74 -0.50 5.36
N LYS A 70 10.33 0.08 6.51
CA LYS A 70 11.12 0.06 7.76
C LYS A 70 11.45 -1.38 8.19
N SER A 71 10.43 -2.24 8.22
CA SER A 71 10.59 -3.64 8.61
C SER A 71 11.52 -4.41 7.66
N GLN A 72 11.33 -4.27 6.36
CA GLN A 72 12.12 -4.98 5.34
C GLN A 72 13.54 -4.45 5.25
N LYS A 73 13.77 -3.14 5.41
CA LYS A 73 15.11 -2.58 5.49
C LYS A 73 15.87 -3.13 6.70
N LYS A 74 15.22 -3.18 7.87
CA LYS A 74 15.82 -3.67 9.12
C LYS A 74 16.06 -5.18 9.12
N ASN A 75 15.04 -5.96 8.76
CA ASN A 75 15.03 -7.41 8.97
C ASN A 75 15.51 -8.19 7.73
N GLN A 76 15.25 -7.68 6.53
CA GLN A 76 15.54 -8.36 5.26
C GLN A 76 16.65 -7.66 4.46
N LYS A 77 17.17 -6.52 4.96
CA LYS A 77 18.21 -5.72 4.28
C LYS A 77 17.86 -5.37 2.83
N ALA A 78 16.58 -5.11 2.57
CA ALA A 78 16.07 -4.81 1.24
C ALA A 78 16.80 -3.60 0.63
N LYS A 79 17.26 -3.75 -0.62
CA LYS A 79 17.96 -2.70 -1.40
C LYS A 79 17.08 -2.03 -2.45
N THR A 80 16.13 -2.78 -3.00
CA THR A 80 15.14 -2.31 -3.98
C THR A 80 13.90 -3.19 -3.94
N PHE A 81 12.78 -2.66 -4.41
CA PHE A 81 11.53 -3.37 -4.64
C PHE A 81 11.21 -3.33 -6.13
N GLN A 82 11.12 -4.51 -6.76
CA GLN A 82 10.77 -4.62 -8.18
C GLN A 82 9.29 -4.28 -8.42
N LYS A 83 8.39 -4.81 -7.58
CA LYS A 83 6.96 -4.52 -7.61
C LYS A 83 6.39 -4.61 -6.21
N ARG A 84 5.64 -3.60 -5.80
CA ARG A 84 5.03 -3.53 -4.47
C ARG A 84 3.55 -3.19 -4.54
N TRP A 85 2.73 -4.22 -4.37
CA TRP A 85 1.27 -4.07 -4.25
C TRP A 85 0.90 -3.19 -3.06
N CYS A 86 -0.21 -2.46 -3.18
CA CYS A 86 -0.77 -1.71 -2.06
C CYS A 86 -1.34 -2.68 -1.03
N CYS A 87 -0.85 -2.59 0.22
CA CYS A 87 -1.36 -3.37 1.34
C CYS A 87 -2.35 -2.55 2.15
N PHE A 88 -3.41 -3.21 2.62
CA PHE A 88 -4.43 -2.61 3.49
C PHE A 88 -4.50 -3.43 4.78
N ASN A 89 -4.47 -2.75 5.92
CA ASN A 89 -4.67 -3.40 7.20
C ASN A 89 -6.17 -3.43 7.56
N ASN A 90 -6.52 -4.12 8.65
CA ASN A 90 -7.91 -4.24 9.12
C ASN A 90 -8.57 -2.91 9.55
N GLN A 91 -7.80 -1.84 9.75
CA GLN A 91 -8.32 -0.50 10.05
C GLN A 91 -8.65 0.28 8.78
N ASN A 92 -8.05 -0.11 7.65
CA ASN A 92 -8.08 0.62 6.39
C ASN A 92 -8.97 -0.05 5.34
N LEU A 93 -9.80 -1.02 5.73
CA LEU A 93 -10.75 -1.67 4.83
C LEU A 93 -12.13 -1.69 5.48
N LYS A 94 -13.17 -1.57 4.67
CA LYS A 94 -14.55 -1.70 5.12
C LYS A 94 -15.12 -3.01 4.59
N ILE A 95 -15.58 -3.87 5.49
CA ILE A 95 -16.31 -5.11 5.16
C ILE A 95 -17.76 -4.91 5.54
N VAL A 96 -18.66 -5.16 4.60
CA VAL A 96 -20.11 -5.11 4.82
C VAL A 96 -20.73 -6.40 4.31
N LYS A 97 -21.50 -7.10 5.15
CA LYS A 97 -22.32 -8.23 4.72
C LYS A 97 -23.56 -7.71 3.98
N LYS A 98 -23.80 -8.21 2.78
CA LYS A 98 -24.99 -7.92 1.97
C LYS A 98 -25.58 -9.26 1.49
N GLY A 99 -26.61 -9.72 2.19
CA GLY A 99 -27.16 -11.06 1.97
C GLY A 99 -26.10 -12.13 2.20
N ASP A 100 -25.86 -12.96 1.19
CA ASP A 100 -24.88 -14.05 1.21
C ASP A 100 -23.44 -13.61 0.88
N PHE A 101 -23.24 -12.33 0.51
CA PHE A 101 -21.95 -11.82 0.07
C PHE A 101 -21.32 -10.85 1.06
N TYR A 102 -19.99 -10.82 1.10
CA TYR A 102 -19.22 -9.78 1.75
C TYR A 102 -18.71 -8.78 0.72
N THR A 103 -19.06 -7.51 0.91
CA THR A 103 -18.50 -6.40 0.13
C THR A 103 -17.29 -5.83 0.85
N VAL A 104 -16.14 -5.79 0.17
CA VAL A 104 -14.91 -5.20 0.69
C VAL A 104 -14.63 -3.89 -0.05
N SER A 105 -14.39 -2.81 0.68
CA SER A 105 -14.01 -1.50 0.12
C SER A 105 -12.62 -1.11 0.61
N PHE A 106 -11.77 -0.69 -0.33
CA PHE A 106 -10.40 -0.26 -0.09
C PHE A 106 -10.26 1.24 -0.39
N PRO A 107 -9.39 1.98 0.33
CA PRO A 107 -9.09 3.36 0.02
C PRO A 107 -8.22 3.40 -1.25
N THR A 108 -8.78 3.98 -2.29
CA THR A 108 -8.18 4.10 -3.64
C THR A 108 -8.07 5.55 -4.05
#